data_AF-A0A381F558-F1
#
_entry.id   AF-A0A381F558-F1
#
_cell.length_a   1.000
_cell.length_b   1.000
_cell.length_c   1.000
_cell.angle_alpha   90.00
_cell.angle_beta   90.00
_cell.angle_gamma   90.00
#
_symmetry.space_group_name_H-M   'P 1'
#
loop_
_entity.id
_entity.type
_entity.pdbx_description
1 polymer ?
#
loop_
_entity_poly.entity_id
_entity_poly.type
_entity_poly.pdbx_seq_one_letter_code
_entity_poly.pdbx_strand_id
1 'polypeptide(L)'
;MKIIKKFANLIRLLSICSILLGIIGCKKEETTNNIEKKENLGLRGAVTSRQSEILQSNKWKLRKYKVYDQINGTVVYEKNVENKIISFNEKNIFINNKVSGKVDYKNNRFIINKIDTLTNEFYLLHLRNDQLILRNDVYFIKERKNIKRLKIELNLSTDTLKNNKDFYKIEY
;
A
#
# COMPACT_ATOMS: atom_id res chain seq x y z
N MET A 1 -7.15 29.55 -68.37
CA MET A 1 -7.43 29.93 -66.95
C MET A 1 -8.48 29.06 -66.23
N LYS A 2 -8.82 27.84 -66.70
CA LYS A 2 -9.77 26.93 -66.02
C LYS A 2 -9.08 25.86 -65.15
N ILE A 3 -7.86 25.46 -65.52
CA ILE A 3 -7.09 24.41 -64.82
C ILE A 3 -6.51 24.94 -63.49
N ILE A 4 -5.90 26.14 -63.51
CA ILE A 4 -5.32 26.77 -62.31
C ILE A 4 -6.39 27.02 -61.23
N LYS A 5 -7.61 27.45 -61.61
CA LYS A 5 -8.74 27.62 -60.67
C LYS A 5 -9.21 26.29 -60.06
N LYS A 6 -9.17 25.19 -60.82
CA LYS A 6 -9.47 23.84 -60.30
C LYS A 6 -8.43 23.37 -59.28
N PHE A 7 -7.15 23.63 -59.53
CA PHE A 7 -6.07 23.29 -58.58
C PHE A 7 -6.14 24.10 -57.29
N ALA A 8 -6.46 25.40 -57.37
CA ALA A 8 -6.64 26.24 -56.18
C ALA A 8 -7.81 25.76 -55.29
N ASN A 9 -8.90 25.29 -55.90
CA ASN A 9 -10.01 24.69 -55.16
C ASN A 9 -9.66 23.34 -54.54
N LEU A 10 -8.84 22.52 -55.22
CA LEU A 10 -8.39 21.24 -54.68
C LEU A 10 -7.48 21.41 -53.45
N ILE A 11 -6.58 22.40 -53.48
CA ILE A 11 -5.70 22.75 -52.36
C ILE A 11 -6.50 23.27 -51.16
N ARG A 12 -7.53 24.10 -51.40
CA ARG A 12 -8.46 24.54 -50.34
C ARG A 12 -9.26 23.38 -49.73
N LEU A 13 -9.63 22.38 -50.53
CA LEU A 13 -10.35 21.21 -50.03
C LEU A 13 -9.44 20.34 -49.15
N LEU A 14 -8.17 20.16 -49.56
CA LEU A 14 -7.18 19.40 -48.81
C LEU A 14 -6.85 20.05 -47.46
N SER A 15 -6.74 21.38 -47.40
CA SER A 15 -6.48 22.08 -46.13
C SER A 15 -7.65 21.99 -45.15
N ILE A 16 -8.89 22.07 -45.64
CA ILE A 16 -10.10 21.86 -44.82
C ILE A 16 -10.15 20.43 -44.28
N CYS A 17 -9.81 19.43 -45.10
CA CYS A 17 -9.71 18.03 -44.65
C CYS A 17 -8.60 17.82 -43.60
N SER A 18 -7.46 18.51 -43.71
CA SER A 18 -6.37 18.39 -42.71
C SER A 18 -6.77 19.01 -41.37
N ILE A 19 -7.51 20.12 -41.39
CA ILE A 19 -8.05 20.75 -40.18
C ILE A 19 -9.13 19.86 -39.55
N LEU A 20 -10.02 19.25 -40.33
CA LEU A 20 -11.02 18.30 -39.82
C LEU A 20 -10.39 17.04 -39.21
N LEU A 21 -9.35 16.49 -39.85
CA LEU A 21 -8.62 15.33 -39.32
C LEU A 21 -7.84 15.65 -38.05
N GLY A 22 -7.36 16.90 -37.89
CA GLY A 22 -6.76 17.38 -36.64
C GLY A 22 -7.75 17.44 -35.47
N ILE A 23 -9.01 17.81 -35.74
CA ILE A 23 -10.07 17.88 -34.72
C ILE A 23 -10.57 16.47 -34.31
N ILE A 24 -10.60 15.52 -35.26
CA ILE A 24 -10.98 14.11 -34.99
C ILE A 24 -9.82 13.33 -34.32
N GLY A 25 -8.57 13.72 -34.59
CA GLY A 25 -7.36 13.12 -34.02
C GLY A 25 -7.01 13.58 -32.61
N CYS A 26 -7.54 14.71 -32.16
CA CYS A 26 -7.61 15.03 -30.73
C CYS A 26 -8.67 14.13 -30.09
N LYS A 27 -8.33 12.84 -29.90
CA LYS A 27 -8.87 12.12 -28.74
C LYS A 27 -8.61 13.03 -27.55
N LYS A 28 -9.66 13.69 -27.06
CA LYS A 28 -9.74 14.02 -25.64
C LYS A 28 -9.35 12.71 -24.97
N GLU A 29 -8.15 12.66 -24.41
CA GLU A 29 -7.90 11.74 -23.33
C GLU A 29 -9.01 12.09 -22.34
N GLU A 30 -10.10 11.31 -22.38
CA GLU A 30 -10.97 11.15 -21.24
C GLU A 30 -10.02 10.68 -20.15
N THR A 31 -9.48 11.67 -19.43
CA THR A 31 -8.84 11.48 -18.16
C THR A 31 -9.96 11.01 -17.28
N THR A 32 -10.24 9.71 -17.36
CA THR A 32 -11.08 9.01 -16.41
C THR A 32 -10.59 9.47 -15.04
N ASN A 33 -11.44 10.19 -14.32
CA ASN A 33 -11.22 10.72 -12.97
C ASN A 33 -11.03 9.60 -11.92
N ASN A 34 -10.57 8.43 -12.35
CA ASN A 34 -10.45 7.23 -11.56
C ASN A 34 -9.27 7.40 -10.60
N ILE A 35 -9.57 7.27 -9.32
CA ILE A 35 -8.56 7.19 -8.27
C ILE A 35 -8.06 5.75 -8.25
N GLU A 36 -6.80 5.55 -8.58
CA GLU A 36 -6.12 4.25 -8.51
C GLU A 36 -5.53 4.05 -7.11
N LYS A 37 -5.72 2.85 -6.53
CA LYS A 37 -5.06 2.45 -5.29
C LYS A 37 -3.83 1.59 -5.62
N LYS A 38 -2.66 1.97 -5.10
CA LYS A 38 -1.43 1.15 -5.15
C LYS A 38 -0.92 0.84 -3.74
N GLU A 39 -0.19 -0.26 -3.60
CA GLU A 39 0.44 -0.67 -2.34
C GLU A 39 1.93 -0.92 -2.58
N ASN A 40 2.80 -0.38 -1.73
CA ASN A 40 4.25 -0.57 -1.86
C ASN A 40 5.00 -0.15 -0.59
N LEU A 41 5.78 -1.05 0.02
CA LEU A 41 6.67 -0.71 1.14
C LEU A 41 8.12 -0.37 0.73
N GLY A 42 8.45 -0.50 -0.55
CA GLY A 42 9.82 -0.57 -1.06
C GLY A 42 10.43 -1.96 -0.91
N LEU A 43 11.58 -2.19 -1.57
CA LEU A 43 12.30 -3.46 -1.50
C LEU A 43 12.75 -3.73 -0.06
N ARG A 44 12.15 -4.74 0.57
CA ARG A 44 12.64 -5.30 1.84
C ARG A 44 13.37 -6.61 1.55
N GLY A 45 14.50 -6.81 2.22
CA GLY A 45 15.19 -8.09 2.20
C GLY A 45 14.33 -9.20 2.80
N ALA A 46 14.67 -10.45 2.45
CA ALA A 46 14.06 -11.64 3.02
C ALA A 46 14.10 -11.64 4.55
N VAL A 47 13.10 -12.25 5.18
CA VAL A 47 13.13 -12.53 6.61
C VAL A 47 14.19 -13.59 6.86
N THR A 48 15.12 -13.31 7.78
CA THR A 48 16.21 -14.23 8.12
C THR A 48 15.66 -15.47 8.85
N SER A 49 16.40 -16.59 8.83
CA SER A 49 16.00 -17.81 9.54
C SER A 49 15.72 -17.56 11.02
N ARG A 50 16.60 -16.79 11.70
CA ARG A 50 16.42 -16.39 13.10
C ARG A 50 15.14 -15.59 13.33
N GLN A 51 14.81 -14.63 12.45
CA GLN A 51 13.57 -13.87 12.57
C GLN A 51 12.35 -14.77 12.34
N SER A 52 12.43 -15.70 11.39
CA SER A 52 11.37 -16.68 11.13
C SER A 52 11.13 -17.58 12.35
N GLU A 53 12.19 -18.11 12.97
CA GLU A 53 12.11 -18.89 14.20
C GLU A 53 11.45 -18.12 15.35
N ILE A 54 11.82 -16.85 15.56
CA ILE A 54 11.20 -15.99 16.57
C ILE A 54 9.71 -15.77 16.27
N LEU A 55 9.34 -15.52 15.01
CA LEU A 55 7.95 -15.33 14.62
C LEU A 55 7.11 -16.59 14.89
N GLN A 56 7.65 -17.77 14.54
CA GLN A 56 6.96 -19.06 14.63
C GLN A 56 6.89 -19.62 16.05
N SER A 57 7.87 -19.32 16.91
CA SER A 57 7.89 -19.76 18.30
C SER A 57 6.97 -18.96 19.24
N ASN A 58 6.44 -17.83 18.77
CA ASN A 58 5.69 -16.90 19.61
C ASN A 58 4.23 -16.70 19.18
N LYS A 59 3.39 -16.42 20.18
CA LYS A 59 2.03 -15.89 19.98
C LYS A 59 2.07 -14.38 20.19
N TRP A 60 1.54 -13.65 19.22
CA TRP A 60 1.63 -12.20 19.14
C TRP A 60 0.25 -11.58 19.34
N LYS A 61 0.04 -10.87 20.44
CA LYS A 61 -1.18 -10.11 20.66
C LYS A 61 -1.13 -8.85 19.80
N LEU A 62 -2.09 -8.68 18.88
CA LEU A 62 -2.28 -7.43 18.16
C LEU A 62 -2.80 -6.39 19.15
N ARG A 63 -1.98 -5.41 19.50
CA ARG A 63 -2.32 -4.38 20.50
C ARG A 63 -3.09 -3.24 19.88
N LYS A 64 -2.61 -2.79 18.71
CA LYS A 64 -3.18 -1.65 18.00
C LYS A 64 -2.81 -1.70 16.53
N TYR A 65 -3.55 -0.97 15.71
CA TYR A 65 -3.08 -0.56 14.41
C TYR A 65 -3.27 0.95 14.22
N LYS A 66 -2.36 1.54 13.44
CA LYS A 66 -2.29 2.98 13.21
C LYS A 66 -2.24 3.26 11.72
N VAL A 67 -2.92 4.31 11.30
CA VAL A 67 -2.84 4.87 9.95
C VAL A 67 -2.28 6.28 10.05
N TYR A 68 -1.21 6.54 9.33
CA TYR A 68 -0.57 7.85 9.26
C TYR A 68 -0.75 8.42 7.87
N ASP A 69 -1.10 9.69 7.80
CA ASP A 69 -0.92 10.47 6.58
C ASP A 69 0.57 10.82 6.46
N GLN A 70 1.25 10.23 5.48
CA GLN A 70 2.68 10.47 5.28
C GLN A 70 2.98 11.83 4.64
N ILE A 71 2.00 12.48 4.02
CA ILE A 71 2.17 13.82 3.45
C ILE A 71 2.17 14.84 4.59
N ASN A 72 1.21 14.69 5.52
CA ASN A 72 1.03 15.62 6.64
C ASN A 72 1.80 15.22 7.91
N GLY A 73 2.36 14.01 7.97
CA GLY A 73 3.11 13.51 9.13
C GLY A 73 2.24 13.19 10.35
N THR A 74 0.91 13.08 10.20
CA THR A 74 -0.03 12.94 11.32
C THR A 74 -0.66 11.55 11.39
N VAL A 75 -1.06 11.13 12.60
CA VAL A 75 -1.91 9.95 12.78
C VAL A 75 -3.34 10.35 12.45
N VAL A 76 -3.94 9.70 11.46
CA VAL A 76 -5.33 9.96 11.03
C VAL A 76 -6.31 8.91 11.55
N TYR A 77 -5.80 7.77 12.00
CA TYR A 77 -6.60 6.73 12.63
C TYR A 77 -5.75 5.88 13.56
N GLU A 78 -6.29 5.55 14.73
CA GLU A 78 -5.71 4.58 15.67
C GLU A 78 -6.83 3.75 16.29
N LYS A 79 -6.62 2.43 16.38
CA LYS A 79 -7.55 1.53 17.06
C LYS A 79 -6.79 0.52 17.91
N ASN A 80 -7.15 0.47 19.18
CA ASN A 80 -6.73 -0.59 20.10
C ASN A 80 -7.53 -1.87 19.82
N VAL A 81 -6.88 -3.02 20.04
CA VAL A 81 -7.46 -4.35 19.80
C VAL A 81 -7.21 -5.22 21.00
N GLU A 82 -8.28 -5.73 21.62
CA GLU A 82 -8.17 -6.43 22.90
C GLU A 82 -8.01 -7.95 22.76
N ASN A 83 -8.58 -8.55 21.71
CA ASN A 83 -8.79 -10.01 21.62
C ASN A 83 -8.38 -10.63 20.27
N LYS A 84 -7.22 -10.22 19.73
CA LYS A 84 -6.63 -10.87 18.54
C LYS A 84 -5.22 -11.35 18.83
N ILE A 85 -5.06 -12.67 18.94
CA ILE A 85 -3.77 -13.34 19.03
C ILE A 85 -3.41 -13.85 17.64
N ILE A 86 -2.23 -13.50 17.18
CA ILE A 86 -1.68 -13.83 15.87
C ILE A 86 -0.52 -14.79 16.07
N SER A 87 -0.48 -15.86 15.28
CA SER A 87 0.67 -16.77 15.25
C SER A 87 1.01 -17.14 13.82
N PHE A 88 2.26 -17.56 13.62
CA PHE A 88 2.82 -17.84 12.31
C PHE A 88 3.34 -19.28 12.29
N ASN A 89 3.21 -19.94 11.15
CA ASN A 89 4.02 -21.12 10.84
C ASN A 89 4.77 -20.88 9.52
N GLU A 90 5.30 -21.92 8.90
CA GLU A 90 6.07 -21.83 7.66
C GLU A 90 5.33 -21.14 6.50
N LYS A 91 3.99 -21.24 6.43
CA LYS A 91 3.20 -20.79 5.27
C LYS A 91 1.94 -20.01 5.61
N ASN A 92 1.44 -20.15 6.82
CA ASN A 92 0.13 -19.66 7.23
C ASN A 92 0.23 -18.71 8.42
N ILE A 93 -0.74 -17.81 8.46
CA ILE A 93 -0.98 -16.90 9.58
C ILE A 93 -2.29 -17.31 10.23
N PHE A 94 -2.29 -17.43 11.54
CA PHE A 94 -3.45 -17.79 12.34
C PHE A 94 -3.87 -16.59 13.18
N ILE A 95 -5.18 -16.36 13.28
CA ILE A 95 -5.77 -15.42 14.23
C ILE A 95 -6.71 -16.22 15.12
N ASN A 96 -6.49 -16.19 16.44
CA ASN A 96 -7.23 -16.97 17.43
C ASN A 96 -7.34 -18.44 17.01
N ASN A 97 -6.20 -19.04 16.63
CA ASN A 97 -6.04 -20.43 16.16
C ASN A 97 -6.75 -20.78 14.84
N LYS A 98 -7.32 -19.82 14.12
CA LYS A 98 -7.94 -20.04 12.80
C LYS A 98 -7.06 -19.49 11.69
N VAL A 99 -6.86 -20.26 10.62
CA VAL A 99 -6.17 -19.77 9.41
C VAL A 99 -6.84 -18.48 8.94
N SER A 100 -6.02 -17.45 8.76
CA SER A 100 -6.45 -16.09 8.48
C SER A 100 -5.52 -15.36 7.52
N GLY A 101 -4.60 -16.08 6.89
CA GLY A 101 -3.59 -15.48 6.04
C GLY A 101 -2.48 -16.44 5.62
N LYS A 102 -1.55 -15.92 4.83
CA LYS A 102 -0.36 -16.62 4.36
C LYS A 102 0.88 -15.78 4.63
N VAL A 103 2.01 -16.44 4.86
CA VAL A 103 3.33 -15.81 5.01
C VAL A 103 4.29 -16.37 3.97
N ASP A 104 5.09 -15.48 3.41
CA ASP A 104 6.21 -15.78 2.54
C ASP A 104 7.44 -15.05 3.09
N TYR A 105 8.24 -15.79 3.87
CA TYR A 105 9.43 -15.26 4.51
C TYR A 105 10.50 -14.83 3.50
N LYS A 106 10.59 -15.50 2.34
CA LYS A 106 11.58 -15.18 1.30
C LYS A 106 11.32 -13.80 0.70
N ASN A 107 10.06 -13.47 0.50
CA ASN A 107 9.64 -12.18 -0.05
C ASN A 107 9.22 -11.17 1.03
N ASN A 108 9.43 -11.49 2.31
CA ASN A 108 9.03 -10.67 3.46
C ASN A 108 7.56 -10.22 3.39
N ARG A 109 6.68 -11.14 3.01
CA ARG A 109 5.28 -10.83 2.66
C ARG A 109 4.32 -11.56 3.58
N PHE A 110 3.41 -10.82 4.20
CA PHE A 110 2.44 -11.30 5.18
C PHE A 110 1.04 -10.86 4.73
N ILE A 111 0.22 -11.80 4.25
CA ILE A 111 -1.15 -11.53 3.81
C ILE A 111 -2.10 -11.93 4.95
N ILE A 112 -2.84 -10.97 5.53
CA ILE A 112 -3.69 -11.13 6.72
C ILE A 112 -5.11 -10.63 6.42
N ASN A 113 -6.08 -11.53 6.32
CA ASN A 113 -7.42 -11.21 5.80
C ASN A 113 -8.46 -10.83 6.87
N LYS A 114 -8.17 -11.01 8.17
CA LYS A 114 -9.15 -10.75 9.27
C LYS A 114 -8.78 -9.54 10.14
N ILE A 115 -8.10 -8.56 9.56
CA ILE A 115 -7.86 -7.25 10.18
C ILE A 115 -8.48 -6.20 9.26
N ASP A 116 -9.33 -5.36 9.82
CA ASP A 116 -10.08 -4.35 9.09
C ASP A 116 -9.19 -3.12 8.82
N THR A 117 -8.32 -3.26 7.82
CA THR A 117 -7.35 -2.26 7.37
C THR A 117 -7.50 -2.03 5.87
N LEU A 118 -7.01 -0.88 5.38
CA LEU A 118 -7.07 -0.54 3.95
C LEU A 118 -6.23 -1.45 3.05
N THR A 119 -5.45 -2.37 3.62
CA THR A 119 -4.67 -3.41 2.95
C THR A 119 -4.69 -4.67 3.82
N ASN A 120 -4.57 -5.83 3.20
CA ASN A 120 -4.34 -7.11 3.86
C ASN A 120 -2.87 -7.55 3.74
N GLU A 121 -2.06 -6.88 2.94
CA GLU A 121 -0.66 -7.24 2.73
C GLU A 121 0.24 -6.38 3.61
N PHE A 122 1.21 -7.01 4.28
CA PHE A 122 2.15 -6.35 5.17
C PHE A 122 3.55 -6.95 5.03
N TYR A 123 4.53 -6.20 5.52
CA TYR A 123 5.94 -6.57 5.49
C TYR A 123 6.53 -6.37 6.88
N LEU A 124 7.51 -7.21 7.24
CA LEU A 124 8.23 -7.09 8.50
C LEU A 124 9.06 -5.81 8.51
N LEU A 125 8.71 -4.90 9.42
CA LEU A 125 9.46 -3.67 9.67
C LEU A 125 10.38 -3.80 10.88
N HIS A 126 9.88 -4.41 11.95
CA HIS A 126 10.58 -4.51 13.22
C HIS A 126 10.26 -5.84 13.91
N LEU A 127 11.30 -6.48 14.44
CA LEU A 127 11.19 -7.66 15.30
C LEU A 127 12.32 -7.64 16.32
N ARG A 128 12.03 -7.19 17.54
CA ARG A 128 12.99 -7.13 18.64
C ARG A 128 12.25 -6.98 19.97
N ASN A 129 12.83 -7.46 21.06
CA ASN A 129 12.35 -7.22 22.43
C ASN A 129 10.84 -7.46 22.58
N ASP A 130 10.37 -8.65 22.19
CA ASP A 130 8.94 -9.01 22.31
C ASP A 130 7.97 -8.13 21.51
N GLN A 131 8.48 -7.32 20.58
CA GLN A 131 7.71 -6.46 19.69
C GLN A 131 7.86 -6.86 18.24
N LEU A 132 6.74 -6.81 17.54
CA LEU A 132 6.61 -7.06 16.11
C LEU A 132 5.82 -5.92 15.49
N ILE A 133 6.41 -5.28 14.48
CA ILE A 133 5.72 -4.28 13.65
C ILE A 133 5.66 -4.80 12.21
N LEU A 134 4.43 -4.97 11.73
CA LEU A 134 4.14 -5.23 10.32
C LEU A 134 3.61 -3.94 9.70
N ARG A 135 4.08 -3.58 8.50
CA ARG A 135 3.74 -2.30 7.85
C ARG A 135 3.37 -2.50 6.39
N ASN A 136 2.50 -1.65 5.87
CA ASN A 136 2.31 -1.40 4.44
C ASN A 136 1.99 0.08 4.16
N ASP A 137 2.42 0.59 3.00
CA ASP A 137 2.07 1.95 2.56
C ASP A 137 1.07 1.82 1.38
N VAL A 138 -0.03 2.57 1.48
CA VAL A 138 -1.11 2.62 0.48
C VAL A 138 -1.13 4.01 -0.15
N TYR A 139 -1.11 4.06 -1.47
CA TYR A 139 -1.10 5.27 -2.28
C TYR A 139 -2.41 5.38 -3.04
N PHE A 140 -2.95 6.59 -3.10
CA PHE A 140 -4.05 6.93 -3.98
C PHE A 140 -3.53 7.88 -5.04
N ILE A 141 -3.67 7.47 -6.30
CA ILE A 141 -3.14 8.18 -7.47
C ILE A 141 -4.32 8.66 -8.31
N LYS A 142 -4.30 9.93 -8.69
CA LYS A 142 -5.23 10.51 -9.67
C LYS A 142 -4.41 11.29 -10.69
N GLU A 143 -4.67 11.09 -11.98
CA GLU A 143 -3.97 11.81 -13.06
C GLU A 143 -2.42 11.72 -12.92
N ARG A 144 -1.93 10.51 -12.59
CA ARG A 144 -0.50 10.22 -12.34
C ARG A 144 0.13 10.96 -11.15
N LYS A 145 -0.65 11.69 -10.35
CA LYS A 145 -0.21 12.37 -9.13
C LYS A 145 -0.67 11.61 -7.89
N ASN A 146 0.22 11.49 -6.91
CA ASN A 146 -0.15 10.99 -5.58
C ASN A 146 -1.02 12.04 -4.88
N ILE A 147 -2.28 11.70 -4.61
CA ILE A 147 -3.21 12.58 -3.89
C ILE A 147 -3.29 12.24 -2.40
N LYS A 148 -2.94 11.00 -2.03
CA LYS A 148 -2.92 10.56 -0.63
C LYS A 148 -1.92 9.43 -0.45
N ARG A 149 -1.16 9.47 0.63
CA ARG A 149 -0.18 8.44 0.99
C ARG A 149 -0.39 8.05 2.45
N LEU A 150 -0.80 6.81 2.67
CA LEU A 150 -1.14 6.28 3.99
C LEU A 150 -0.16 5.20 4.40
N LYS A 151 0.49 5.38 5.54
CA LYS A 151 1.26 4.32 6.20
C LYS A 151 0.37 3.58 7.18
N ILE A 152 0.31 2.27 7.08
CA ILE A 152 -0.51 1.41 7.95
C ILE A 152 0.43 0.50 8.72
N GLU A 153 0.37 0.56 10.05
CA GLU A 153 1.20 -0.24 10.94
C GLU A 153 0.32 -1.11 11.84
N LEU A 154 0.62 -2.41 11.89
CA LEU A 154 0.13 -3.33 12.90
C LEU A 154 1.21 -3.45 13.98
N ASN A 155 0.84 -3.16 15.22
CA ASN A 155 1.74 -3.27 16.36
C ASN A 155 1.32 -4.48 17.21
N LEU A 156 2.20 -5.46 17.26
CA LEU A 156 2.00 -6.71 17.98
C LEU A 156 3.09 -6.90 19.03
N SER A 157 2.74 -7.64 20.07
CA SER A 157 3.69 -7.99 21.12
C SER A 157 3.36 -9.35 21.72
N THR A 158 4.34 -10.02 22.30
CA THR A 158 4.06 -11.12 23.24
C THR A 158 3.52 -10.55 24.56
N ASP A 159 2.88 -11.37 25.40
CA ASP A 159 2.26 -10.93 26.66
C ASP A 159 3.27 -10.57 27.77
N THR A 160 4.57 -10.56 27.47
CA THR A 160 5.66 -10.15 28.39
C THR A 160 5.86 -8.63 28.46
N LEU A 161 5.12 -7.81 27.71
CA LEU A 161 5.20 -6.34 27.83
C LEU A 161 4.62 -5.84 29.18
N LYS A 162 5.53 -5.62 30.14
CA LYS A 162 5.35 -4.69 31.26
C LYS A 162 5.15 -3.28 30.68
N ASN A 163 3.97 -2.69 30.93
CA ASN A 163 3.58 -1.28 30.78
C ASN A 163 4.11 -0.42 29.59
N ASN A 164 3.16 0.21 28.88
CA ASN A 164 3.35 1.20 27.80
C ASN A 164 4.29 2.40 28.09
N LYS A 165 4.84 2.57 29.31
CA LYS A 165 5.66 3.72 29.70
C LYS A 165 7.12 3.63 29.25
N ASP A 166 7.65 2.44 28.97
CA ASP A 166 9.08 2.28 28.67
C ASP A 166 9.46 2.61 27.21
N PHE A 167 8.49 2.94 26.36
CA PHE A 167 8.72 3.10 24.91
C PHE A 167 8.67 4.55 24.39
N TYR A 168 8.23 5.52 25.22
CA TYR A 168 8.21 6.94 24.86
C TYR A 168 9.28 7.76 25.61
N LYS A 169 10.44 7.16 25.91
CA LYS A 169 11.64 7.96 26.18
C LYS A 169 12.38 8.20 24.86
N ILE A 170 11.91 9.21 24.12
CA ILE A 170 12.79 9.93 23.19
C ILE A 170 13.48 10.96 24.06
N GLU A 171 14.73 10.70 24.43
CA GLU A 171 15.57 11.72 25.09
C GLU A 171 16.01 12.73 24.02
N TYR A 172 15.86 14.02 24.35
CA TYR A 172 16.19 15.18 23.50
C TYR A 172 17.68 15.31 23.23
#